data_AF-A0A929QTH1-F1
#
_entry.id   AF-A0A929QTH1-F1
#
_cell.length_a   1.000
_cell.length_b   1.000
_cell.length_c   1.000
_cell.angle_alpha   90.00
_cell.angle_beta   90.00
_cell.angle_gamma   90.00
#
_symmetry.space_group_name_H-M   'P 1'
#
loop_
_entity.id
_entity.type
_entity.pdbx_description
1 polymer ?
#
loop_
_entity_poly.entity_id
_entity_poly.type
_entity_poly.pdbx_seq_one_letter_code
_entity_poly.pdbx_strand_id
1 'polypeptide(L)'
;MSNKRTILLFVVLAYGLAWIIWLALWLSGVGLNSPWNQLASTVAMWMPALAVFILGKITNQPSGIKSKLVVNLKSNWRFYLLAIWLPAVISFLGAGLYFLVFPSNFSLGLESIQAILQEKGVSQSTIPLSSLALIQILASLTYAPFLNSFFALGEEIGWRGYLYPALR
;
A
#
# COMPACT_ATOMS: atom_id res chain seq x y z
N MET A 1 13.75 -26.70 13.53
CA MET A 1 12.36 -26.40 13.93
C MET A 1 11.42 -26.82 12.82
N SER A 2 10.20 -27.28 13.13
CA SER A 2 9.17 -27.53 12.11
C SER A 2 8.89 -26.24 11.34
N ASN A 3 8.86 -26.33 10.00
CA ASN A 3 8.62 -25.19 9.11
C ASN A 3 7.34 -24.42 9.52
N LYS A 4 6.32 -25.14 10.01
CA LYS A 4 5.06 -24.58 10.51
C LYS A 4 5.22 -23.63 11.71
N ARG A 5 6.13 -23.95 12.64
CA ARG A 5 6.37 -23.11 13.83
C ARG A 5 6.98 -21.77 13.43
N THR A 6 7.93 -21.79 12.51
CA THR A 6 8.62 -20.59 12.04
C THR A 6 7.68 -19.69 11.22
N ILE A 7 6.82 -20.30 10.39
CA ILE A 7 5.74 -19.59 9.68
C ILE A 7 4.78 -18.92 10.66
N LEU A 8 4.30 -19.65 11.68
CA LEU A 8 3.39 -19.08 12.67
C LEU A 8 4.03 -17.90 13.42
N LEU A 9 5.27 -18.05 13.85
CA LEU A 9 6.02 -16.98 14.52
C LEU A 9 6.18 -15.76 13.61
N PHE A 10 6.50 -15.95 12.34
CA PHE A 10 6.58 -14.86 11.37
C PHE A 10 5.25 -14.11 11.24
N VAL A 11 4.14 -14.82 11.03
CA VAL A 11 2.82 -14.21 10.88
C VAL A 11 2.45 -13.43 12.13
N VAL A 12 2.61 -14.03 13.32
CA VAL A 12 2.33 -13.36 14.60
C VAL A 12 3.19 -12.11 14.78
N LEU A 13 4.48 -12.15 14.45
CA LEU A 13 5.36 -10.99 14.52
C LEU A 13 4.96 -9.90 13.53
N ALA A 14 4.75 -10.24 12.25
CA ALA A 14 4.42 -9.27 11.20
C ALA A 14 3.11 -8.53 11.51
N TYR A 15 2.05 -9.27 11.84
CA TYR A 15 0.77 -8.67 12.22
C TYR A 15 0.86 -7.97 13.57
N GLY A 16 1.46 -8.60 14.59
CA GLY A 16 1.57 -8.02 15.93
C GLY A 16 2.26 -6.67 15.93
N LEU A 17 3.38 -6.54 15.21
CA LEU A 17 4.11 -5.28 15.06
C LEU A 17 3.28 -4.20 14.34
N ALA A 18 2.57 -4.56 13.26
CA ALA A 18 1.70 -3.62 12.54
C ALA A 18 0.51 -3.17 13.40
N TRP A 19 -0.14 -4.10 14.12
CA TRP A 19 -1.25 -3.80 15.01
C TRP A 19 -0.85 -2.91 16.18
N ILE A 20 0.36 -3.06 16.74
CA ILE A 20 0.86 -2.15 17.78
C ILE A 20 0.86 -0.70 17.27
N ILE A 21 1.28 -0.46 16.03
CA ILE A 21 1.29 0.88 15.43
C ILE A 21 -0.15 1.42 15.31
N TRP A 22 -1.07 0.64 14.76
CA TRP A 22 -2.46 1.09 14.59
C TRP A 22 -3.20 1.28 15.92
N LEU A 23 -2.98 0.41 16.90
CA LEU A 23 -3.53 0.57 18.25
C LEU A 23 -2.99 1.83 18.92
N ALA A 24 -1.69 2.13 18.78
CA ALA A 24 -1.09 3.34 19.33
C ALA A 24 -1.69 4.61 18.71
N LEU A 25 -1.94 4.62 17.39
CA LEU A 25 -2.62 5.74 16.72
C LEU A 25 -4.06 5.89 17.19
N TRP A 26 -4.78 4.78 17.29
CA TRP A 26 -6.18 4.77 17.73
C TRP A 26 -6.31 5.28 19.18
N LEU A 27 -5.49 4.77 20.10
CA LEU A 27 -5.48 5.20 21.50
C LEU A 27 -5.04 6.67 21.65
N SER A 28 -4.16 7.15 20.77
CA SER A 28 -3.74 8.55 20.73
C SER A 28 -4.79 9.49 20.11
N GLY A 29 -5.92 8.96 19.63
CA GLY A 29 -6.98 9.73 18.98
C GLY A 29 -6.55 10.36 17.64
N VAL A 30 -5.53 9.82 16.98
CA VAL A 30 -5.05 10.34 15.69
C VAL A 30 -6.06 9.98 14.60
N GLY A 31 -6.67 11.00 13.99
CA GLY A 31 -7.61 10.81 12.88
C GLY A 31 -6.94 10.20 11.63
N LEU A 32 -7.72 9.48 10.83
CA LEU A 32 -7.25 8.80 9.61
C LEU A 32 -6.65 9.76 8.57
N ASN A 33 -7.14 11.00 8.54
CA ASN A 33 -6.68 12.06 7.64
C ASN A 33 -5.42 12.78 8.14
N SER A 34 -4.90 12.41 9.31
CA SER A 34 -3.70 13.03 9.89
C SER A 34 -2.42 12.62 9.14
N PRO A 35 -1.46 13.53 8.94
CA PRO A 35 -0.13 13.18 8.43
C PRO A 35 0.54 12.07 9.24
N TRP A 36 0.28 12.01 10.55
CA TRP A 36 0.80 10.96 11.43
C TRP A 36 0.26 9.58 11.09
N ASN A 37 -1.01 9.48 10.69
CA ASN A 37 -1.59 8.22 10.24
C ASN A 37 -0.94 7.74 8.92
N GLN A 38 -0.67 8.67 8.00
CA GLN A 38 -0.01 8.35 6.74
C GLN A 38 1.44 7.88 6.97
N LEU A 39 2.20 8.59 7.82
CA LEU A 39 3.56 8.20 8.18
C LEU A 39 3.59 6.83 8.88
N ALA A 40 2.71 6.61 9.85
CA ALA A 40 2.61 5.35 10.57
C ALA A 40 2.23 4.18 9.65
N SER A 41 1.34 4.40 8.68
CA SER A 41 0.97 3.39 7.69
C SER A 41 2.16 3.03 6.79
N THR A 42 2.93 4.03 6.35
CA THR A 42 4.19 3.79 5.61
C THR A 42 5.18 2.97 6.43
N VAL A 43 5.33 3.28 7.73
CA VAL A 43 6.19 2.48 8.64
C VAL A 43 5.63 1.06 8.81
N ALA A 44 4.32 0.89 8.90
CA ALA A 44 3.68 -0.41 9.06
C ALA A 44 3.98 -1.37 7.89
N MET A 45 4.14 -0.86 6.66
CA MET A 45 4.56 -1.66 5.48
C MET A 45 5.93 -2.32 5.66
N TRP A 46 6.76 -1.84 6.58
CA TRP A 46 8.07 -2.42 6.90
C TRP A 46 8.03 -3.50 7.99
N MET A 47 6.90 -3.70 8.65
CA MET A 47 6.77 -4.67 9.75
C MET A 47 7.01 -6.11 9.31
N PRO A 48 6.60 -6.58 8.11
CA PRO A 48 6.94 -7.91 7.64
C PRO A 48 8.46 -8.11 7.49
N ALA A 49 9.20 -7.13 6.96
CA ALA A 49 10.66 -7.21 6.88
C ALA A 49 11.31 -7.24 8.27
N LEU A 50 10.84 -6.41 9.21
CA LEU A 50 11.31 -6.42 10.58
C LEU A 50 11.03 -7.77 11.27
N ALA A 51 9.86 -8.37 11.01
CA ALA A 51 9.50 -9.68 11.51
C ALA A 51 10.47 -10.78 11.03
N VAL A 52 10.89 -10.77 9.75
CA VAL A 52 11.92 -11.70 9.25
C VAL A 52 13.24 -11.52 10.00
N PHE A 53 13.64 -10.28 10.25
CA PHE A 53 14.89 -9.99 10.96
C PHE A 53 14.85 -10.48 12.42
N ILE A 54 13.76 -10.20 13.14
CA ILE A 54 13.55 -10.67 14.52
C ILE A 54 13.51 -12.19 14.56
N LEU A 55 12.80 -12.82 13.63
CA LEU A 55 12.70 -14.27 13.53
C LEU A 55 14.07 -14.93 13.28
N GLY A 56 14.90 -14.34 12.43
CA GLY A 56 16.28 -14.78 12.22
C GLY A 56 17.09 -14.77 13.52
N LYS A 57 16.95 -13.71 14.33
CA LYS A 57 17.58 -13.62 15.66
C LYS A 57 17.06 -14.69 16.63
N ILE A 58 15.74 -14.91 16.67
CA ILE A 58 15.12 -15.93 17.55
C ILE A 58 15.56 -17.35 17.17
N THR A 59 15.73 -17.61 15.88
CA THR A 59 16.03 -18.94 15.35
C THR A 59 17.52 -19.22 15.16
N ASN A 60 18.39 -18.22 15.36
CA ASN A 60 19.84 -18.29 15.05
C ASN A 60 20.14 -18.79 13.63
N GLN A 61 19.23 -18.55 12.69
CA GLN A 61 19.41 -18.88 11.28
C GLN A 61 19.53 -17.57 10.49
N PRO A 62 20.43 -17.49 9.49
CA PRO A 62 20.49 -16.34 8.61
C PRO A 62 19.10 -16.08 8.04
N SER A 63 18.71 -14.80 7.94
CA SER A 63 17.39 -14.38 7.48
C SER A 63 17.01 -15.20 6.26
N GLY A 64 15.96 -16.03 6.40
CA GLY A 64 15.57 -17.04 5.41
C GLY A 64 14.99 -16.46 4.12
N ILE A 65 15.45 -15.28 3.72
CA ILE A 65 15.09 -14.59 2.49
C ILE A 65 15.69 -15.39 1.34
N LYS A 66 14.88 -16.26 0.75
CA LYS A 66 15.30 -17.16 -0.33
C LYS A 66 14.95 -16.60 -1.71
N SER A 67 14.01 -15.66 -1.79
CA SER A 67 13.69 -14.98 -3.05
C SER A 67 14.62 -13.79 -3.27
N LYS A 68 15.38 -13.81 -4.36
CA LYS A 68 16.08 -12.62 -4.85
C LYS A 68 15.06 -11.67 -5.49
N LEU A 69 15.15 -10.38 -5.20
CA LEU A 69 14.47 -9.33 -5.96
C LEU A 69 15.13 -9.25 -7.35
N VAL A 70 14.65 -10.06 -8.29
CA VAL A 70 15.17 -10.07 -9.67
C VAL A 70 14.22 -9.27 -10.54
N VAL A 71 14.64 -8.06 -10.89
CA VAL A 71 13.93 -7.22 -11.85
C VAL A 71 14.33 -7.66 -13.27
N ASN A 72 13.54 -8.53 -13.89
CA ASN A 72 13.76 -8.94 -15.27
C ASN A 72 12.81 -8.20 -16.23
N LEU A 73 13.15 -6.95 -16.55
CA LEU A 73 12.33 -6.09 -17.42
C LEU A 73 12.19 -6.66 -18.84
N LYS A 74 13.25 -7.27 -19.39
CA LYS A 74 13.26 -7.75 -20.78
C LYS A 74 12.33 -8.94 -21.01
N SER A 75 12.30 -9.91 -20.08
CA SER A 75 11.49 -11.11 -20.23
C SER A 75 10.02 -10.89 -19.86
N ASN A 76 9.74 -10.01 -18.89
CA ASN A 76 8.43 -9.93 -18.23
C ASN A 76 7.73 -8.57 -18.41
N TRP A 77 8.12 -7.76 -19.41
CA TRP A 77 7.59 -6.41 -19.62
C TRP A 77 6.05 -6.34 -19.64
N ARG A 78 5.38 -7.36 -20.21
CA ARG A 78 3.91 -7.46 -20.23
C ARG A 78 3.31 -7.52 -18.82
N PHE A 79 3.94 -8.27 -17.92
CA PHE A 79 3.47 -8.37 -16.54
C PHE A 79 3.71 -7.08 -15.75
N TYR A 80 4.78 -6.33 -16.03
CA TYR A 80 4.98 -5.01 -15.43
C TYR A 80 3.93 -4.01 -15.90
N LEU A 81 3.58 -4.00 -17.18
CA LEU A 81 2.49 -3.14 -17.68
C LEU A 81 1.15 -3.52 -17.06
N LEU A 82 0.85 -4.82 -16.96
CA LEU A 82 -0.35 -5.27 -16.27
C LEU A 82 -0.34 -4.86 -14.80
N ALA A 83 0.77 -5.02 -14.08
CA ALA A 83 0.86 -4.63 -12.67
C ALA A 83 0.62 -3.13 -12.45
N ILE A 84 1.05 -2.27 -13.37
CA ILE A 84 0.88 -0.81 -13.28
C ILE A 84 -0.55 -0.39 -13.70
N TRP A 85 -1.05 -0.91 -14.82
CA TRP A 85 -2.28 -0.38 -15.45
C TRP A 85 -3.54 -1.20 -15.16
N LEU A 86 -3.43 -2.49 -14.84
CA LEU A 86 -4.58 -3.33 -14.53
C LEU A 86 -5.38 -2.81 -13.32
N PRO A 87 -4.75 -2.38 -12.20
CA PRO A 87 -5.50 -1.79 -11.08
C PRO A 87 -6.30 -0.55 -11.49
N ALA A 88 -5.73 0.28 -12.37
CA ALA A 88 -6.42 1.46 -12.88
C ALA A 88 -7.63 1.09 -13.74
N VAL A 89 -7.46 0.14 -14.67
CA VAL A 89 -8.55 -0.37 -15.52
C VAL A 89 -9.68 -0.93 -14.66
N ILE A 90 -9.36 -1.77 -13.67
CA ILE A 90 -10.36 -2.34 -12.75
C ILE A 90 -11.03 -1.23 -11.94
N SER A 91 -10.29 -0.22 -11.49
CA SER A 91 -10.85 0.93 -10.75
C SER A 91 -11.85 1.71 -11.60
N PHE A 92 -11.54 1.98 -12.87
CA PHE A 92 -12.46 2.67 -13.79
C PHE A 92 -13.70 1.83 -14.11
N LEU A 93 -13.54 0.52 -14.32
CA LEU A 93 -14.67 -0.39 -14.51
C LEU A 93 -15.58 -0.44 -13.27
N GLY A 94 -14.98 -0.54 -12.08
CA GLY A 94 -15.71 -0.51 -10.81
C GLY A 94 -16.46 0.80 -10.59
N ALA A 95 -15.82 1.94 -10.89
CA ALA A 95 -16.46 3.25 -10.84
C ALA A 95 -17.64 3.33 -11.83
N GLY A 96 -17.46 2.86 -13.07
CA GLY A 96 -18.53 2.81 -14.07
C GLY A 96 -19.73 1.98 -13.60
N LEU A 97 -19.48 0.76 -13.10
CA LEU A 97 -20.52 -0.10 -12.54
C LEU A 97 -21.24 0.56 -11.35
N TYR A 98 -20.49 1.21 -10.45
CA TYR A 98 -21.05 1.92 -9.32
C TYR A 98 -22.01 3.03 -9.76
N PHE A 99 -21.62 3.87 -10.72
CA PHE A 99 -22.46 4.96 -11.20
C PHE A 99 -23.63 4.49 -12.08
N LEU A 100 -23.58 3.30 -12.67
CA LEU A 100 -24.75 2.69 -13.31
C LEU A 100 -25.83 2.32 -12.28
N VAL A 101 -25.43 1.85 -11.09
CA VAL A 101 -26.36 1.50 -10.00
C VAL A 101 -26.79 2.75 -9.22
N PHE A 102 -25.90 3.73 -9.03
CA PHE A 102 -26.16 4.97 -8.30
C PHE A 102 -25.88 6.22 -9.17
N PRO A 103 -26.70 6.51 -10.19
CA PRO A 103 -26.46 7.63 -11.10
C PRO A 103 -26.49 8.99 -10.41
N SER A 104 -27.28 9.13 -9.33
CA SER A 104 -27.41 10.38 -8.55
C SER A 104 -26.10 10.83 -7.90
N ASN A 105 -25.16 9.91 -7.69
CA ASN A 105 -23.89 10.22 -7.04
C ASN A 105 -22.82 10.69 -8.04
N PHE A 106 -23.11 10.63 -9.34
CA PHE A 106 -22.18 11.09 -10.37
C PHE A 106 -22.21 12.62 -10.46
N SER A 107 -21.13 13.26 -10.03
CA SER A 107 -20.96 14.72 -10.13
C SER A 107 -19.70 15.06 -10.93
N LEU A 108 -19.88 15.86 -11.98
CA LEU A 108 -18.78 16.47 -12.75
C LEU A 108 -18.26 17.76 -12.07
N GLY A 109 -18.98 18.28 -11.09
CA GLY A 109 -18.63 19.50 -10.36
C GLY A 109 -17.46 19.34 -9.39
N LEU A 110 -17.00 18.10 -9.14
CA LEU A 110 -15.90 17.78 -8.22
C LEU A 110 -16.13 18.31 -6.79
N GLU A 111 -17.39 18.43 -6.39
CA GLU A 111 -17.82 18.95 -5.08
C GLU A 111 -17.17 18.19 -3.91
N SER A 112 -16.97 16.88 -4.08
CA SER A 112 -16.26 16.04 -3.10
C SER A 112 -14.79 16.44 -2.93
N ILE A 113 -14.09 16.78 -4.02
CA ILE A 113 -12.70 17.28 -3.96
C ILE A 113 -12.69 18.65 -3.29
N GLN A 114 -13.66 19.51 -3.60
CA GLN A 114 -13.78 20.82 -2.97
C GLN A 114 -14.02 20.71 -1.45
N ALA A 115 -14.89 19.80 -1.01
CA ALA A 115 -15.13 19.54 0.40
C ALA A 115 -13.86 19.06 1.13
N ILE A 116 -13.09 18.15 0.52
CA ILE A 116 -11.81 17.67 1.07
C ILE A 116 -10.79 18.82 1.18
N LEU A 117 -10.73 19.70 0.19
CA LEU A 117 -9.83 20.85 0.21
C LEU A 117 -10.20 21.84 1.31
N GLN A 118 -11.50 22.11 1.50
CA GLN A 118 -12.00 22.96 2.58
C GLN A 118 -11.70 22.39 3.96
N GLU A 119 -11.84 21.07 4.16
CA GLU A 119 -11.44 20.38 5.41
C GLU A 119 -9.94 20.57 5.70
N LYS A 120 -9.11 20.61 4.65
CA LYS A 120 -7.67 20.87 4.74
C LYS A 120 -7.30 22.36 4.84
N GLY A 121 -8.28 23.24 5.02
CA GLY A 121 -8.09 24.69 5.15
C GLY A 121 -7.81 25.42 3.83
N VAL A 122 -8.03 24.76 2.69
CA VAL A 122 -7.89 25.36 1.35
C VAL A 122 -9.25 25.82 0.87
N SER A 123 -9.62 27.06 1.22
CA SER A 123 -10.93 27.64 0.87
C SER A 123 -11.07 27.96 -0.62
N GLN A 124 -9.96 28.26 -1.30
CA GLN A 124 -9.92 28.54 -2.73
C GLN A 124 -8.63 27.99 -3.33
N SER A 125 -8.75 27.02 -4.24
CA SER A 125 -7.59 26.47 -4.94
C SER A 125 -7.11 27.47 -6.00
N THR A 126 -5.81 27.80 -6.00
CA THR A 126 -5.18 28.62 -7.05
C THR A 126 -5.27 27.95 -8.42
N ILE A 127 -5.40 26.63 -8.44
CA ILE A 127 -5.52 25.79 -9.64
C ILE A 127 -6.99 25.36 -9.77
N PRO A 128 -7.57 25.38 -10.99
CA PRO A 128 -8.91 24.83 -11.22
C PRO A 128 -9.03 23.37 -10.73
N LEU A 129 -10.15 23.03 -10.08
CA LEU A 129 -10.40 21.67 -9.55
C LEU A 129 -10.26 20.58 -10.62
N SER A 130 -10.70 20.86 -11.85
CA SER A 130 -10.54 19.96 -13.00
C SER A 130 -9.08 19.67 -13.32
N SER A 131 -8.22 20.68 -13.30
CA SER A 131 -6.79 20.53 -13.49
C SER A 131 -6.13 19.76 -12.34
N LEU A 132 -6.56 19.99 -11.10
CA LEU A 132 -6.08 19.21 -9.94
C LEU A 132 -6.46 17.72 -10.07
N ALA A 133 -7.71 17.43 -10.44
CA ALA A 133 -8.17 16.07 -10.68
C ALA A 133 -7.37 15.39 -11.81
N LEU A 134 -7.15 16.10 -12.92
CA LEU A 134 -6.34 15.61 -14.04
C LEU A 134 -4.90 15.29 -13.60
N ILE A 135 -4.25 16.20 -12.86
CA ILE A 135 -2.90 16.00 -12.34
C ILE A 135 -2.85 14.76 -11.44
N GLN A 136 -3.84 14.56 -10.58
CA GLN A 136 -3.89 13.44 -9.66
C GLN A 136 -4.13 12.11 -10.37
N ILE A 137 -5.00 12.08 -11.39
CA ILE A 137 -5.18 10.93 -12.27
C ILE A 137 -3.87 10.60 -12.98
N LEU A 138 -3.22 11.59 -13.62
CA LEU A 138 -1.95 11.38 -14.31
C LEU A 138 -0.86 10.90 -13.35
N ALA A 139 -0.76 11.46 -12.16
CA ALA A 139 0.17 11.02 -11.12
C ALA A 139 -0.07 9.56 -10.71
N SER A 140 -1.34 9.19 -10.50
CA SER A 140 -1.75 7.83 -10.11
C SER A 140 -1.42 6.77 -11.18
N LEU A 141 -1.46 7.16 -12.46
CA LEU A 141 -1.20 6.26 -13.59
C LEU A 141 0.27 6.19 -13.99
N THR A 142 1.10 7.11 -13.52
CA THR A 142 2.50 7.24 -13.96
C THR A 142 3.49 6.92 -12.84
N TYR A 143 3.84 7.90 -12.00
CA TYR A 143 4.94 7.74 -11.03
C TYR A 143 4.50 7.20 -9.68
N ALA A 144 3.22 7.39 -9.28
CA ALA A 144 2.75 6.96 -7.97
C ALA A 144 2.88 5.44 -7.73
N PRO A 145 2.62 4.54 -8.69
CA PRO A 145 2.81 3.10 -8.49
C PRO A 145 4.27 2.74 -8.17
N PHE A 146 5.24 3.39 -8.82
CA PHE A 146 6.66 3.17 -8.55
C PHE A 146 7.07 3.65 -7.16
N LEU A 147 6.60 4.83 -6.76
CA LEU A 147 6.87 5.40 -5.45
C LEU A 147 6.26 4.56 -4.33
N ASN A 148 5.02 4.09 -4.49
CA ASN A 148 4.38 3.19 -3.53
C ASN A 148 5.05 1.82 -3.49
N SER A 149 5.53 1.30 -4.63
CA SER A 149 6.28 0.03 -4.68
C SER A 149 7.56 0.09 -3.85
N PHE A 150 8.21 1.27 -3.75
CA PHE A 150 9.37 1.46 -2.89
C PHE A 150 9.02 1.34 -1.41
N PHE A 151 7.91 1.94 -0.97
CA PHE A 151 7.46 1.81 0.42
C PHE A 151 6.98 0.40 0.75
N ALA A 152 6.41 -0.32 -0.21
CA ALA A 152 5.99 -1.71 -0.08
C ALA A 152 7.14 -2.73 -0.11
N LEU A 153 8.41 -2.31 -0.22
CA LEU A 153 9.55 -3.24 -0.21
C LEU A 153 9.62 -4.08 1.08
N GLY A 154 9.18 -3.53 2.21
CA GLY A 154 9.12 -4.28 3.46
C GLY A 154 8.21 -5.50 3.39
N GLU A 155 7.04 -5.32 2.78
CA GLU A 155 6.08 -6.39 2.50
C GLU A 155 6.66 -7.41 1.53
N GLU A 156 7.35 -6.94 0.49
CA GLU A 156 7.99 -7.79 -0.51
C GLU A 156 9.07 -8.70 0.11
N ILE A 157 9.88 -8.16 1.02
CA ILE A 157 10.90 -8.92 1.76
C ILE A 157 10.25 -9.94 2.71
N GLY A 158 9.19 -9.56 3.42
CA GLY A 158 8.51 -10.45 4.36
C GLY A 158 7.73 -11.56 3.67
N TRP A 159 6.80 -11.19 2.78
CA TRP A 159 5.87 -12.13 2.18
C TRP A 159 6.51 -12.96 1.08
N ARG A 160 7.07 -12.35 0.03
CA ARG A 160 7.67 -13.10 -1.07
C ARG A 160 9.10 -13.55 -0.76
N GLY A 161 9.84 -12.71 -0.04
CA GLY A 161 11.21 -13.00 0.37
C GLY A 161 11.31 -14.21 1.29
N TYR A 162 10.46 -14.26 2.32
CA TYR A 162 10.52 -15.27 3.38
C TYR A 162 9.31 -16.22 3.41
N LEU A 163 8.08 -15.70 3.52
CA LEU A 163 6.89 -16.56 3.75
C LEU A 163 6.61 -17.50 2.58
N TYR A 164 6.62 -17.00 1.35
CA TYR A 164 6.29 -17.80 0.16
C TYR A 164 7.23 -19.01 -0.01
N PRO A 165 8.57 -18.87 0.06
CA PRO A 165 9.48 -20.02 0.07
C PRO A 165 9.32 -20.95 1.28
N ALA A 166 8.84 -20.44 2.42
CA ALA A 166 8.59 -21.28 3.59
C ALA A 166 7.32 -22.12 3.44
N LEU A 167 6.32 -21.64 2.68
CA LEU A 167 5.06 -22.33 2.41
C LEU A 167 5.15 -23.38 1.30
N ARG A 168 6.18 -23.31 0.45
CA ARG A 168 6.45 -24.27 -0.61
C ARG A 168 7.16 -25.52 -0.09
#